data_AF-A0A6N2M318-F1
#
_entry.id   AF-A0A6N2M318-F1
#
_cell.length_a   1.000
_cell.length_b   1.000
_cell.length_c   1.000
_cell.angle_alpha   90.00
_cell.angle_beta   90.00
_cell.angle_gamma   90.00
#
_symmetry.space_group_name_H-M   'P 1'
#
loop_
_entity.id
_entity.type
_entity.pdbx_description
1 polymer ?
#
loop_
_entity_poly.entity_id
_entity_poly.type
_entity_poly.pdbx_seq_one_letter_code
_entity_poly.pdbx_strand_id
1 'polypeptide(L)'
;MERYKLIEAERVQKKYHNIRFSEIVEHFEENDASIRACYHAYLDFDREELAWTFVIDASFLLGCLRTFIDINEEPSRNRSSSSLADMVNHFTKKKVIHHAILGDMVMLENQIPLFVLREVNTYFIMKILMKRWP
;
A
#
# COMPACT_ATOMS: atom_id res chain seq x y z
N MET A 1 8.30 12.57 -0.94
CA MET A 1 7.71 11.25 -0.60
C MET A 1 6.42 11.40 0.18
N GLU A 2 6.41 12.11 1.31
CA GLU A 2 5.21 12.33 2.13
C GLU A 2 3.94 12.77 1.38
N ARG A 3 4.05 13.73 0.45
CA ARG A 3 2.89 14.14 -0.38
C ARG A 3 2.32 13.02 -1.25
N TYR A 4 3.17 12.13 -1.76
CA TYR A 4 2.72 11.00 -2.57
C TYR A 4 2.02 9.93 -1.72
N LYS A 5 2.49 9.73 -0.48
CA LYS A 5 1.81 8.86 0.50
C LYS A 5 0.40 9.33 0.79
N LEU A 6 0.24 10.64 1.06
CA LEU A 6 -1.08 11.25 1.29
C LEU A 6 -2.01 11.11 0.08
N ILE A 7 -1.50 11.38 -1.12
CA ILE A 7 -2.29 11.25 -2.37
C ILE A 7 -2.76 9.81 -2.57
N GLU A 8 -1.90 8.81 -2.34
CA GLU A 8 -2.31 7.42 -2.49
C GLU A 8 -3.26 6.98 -1.37
N ALA A 9 -3.03 7.39 -0.13
CA ALA A 9 -3.94 7.13 0.98
C ALA A 9 -5.34 7.70 0.70
N GLU A 10 -5.42 8.92 0.17
CA GLU A 10 -6.69 9.55 -0.25
C GLU A 10 -7.34 8.77 -1.40
N ARG A 11 -6.56 8.34 -2.40
CA ARG A 11 -7.03 7.50 -3.51
C ARG A 11 -7.58 6.17 -3.03
N VAL A 12 -6.90 5.53 -2.07
CA VAL A 12 -7.34 4.28 -1.43
C VAL A 12 -8.65 4.53 -0.68
N GLN A 13 -8.73 5.58 0.14
CA GLN A 13 -9.95 5.94 0.86
C GLN A 13 -11.14 6.14 -0.08
N LYS A 14 -10.95 6.88 -1.17
CA LYS A 14 -11.95 7.08 -2.23
C LYS A 14 -12.35 5.78 -2.91
N LYS A 15 -11.37 4.94 -3.30
CA LYS A 15 -11.62 3.66 -3.99
C LYS A 15 -12.51 2.73 -3.16
N TYR A 16 -12.35 2.73 -1.85
CA TYR A 16 -13.10 1.85 -0.96
C TYR A 16 -14.32 2.51 -0.30
N HIS A 17 -14.51 3.83 -0.47
CA HIS A 17 -15.66 4.68 -0.12
C HIS A 17 -16.26 4.57 1.30
N ASN A 18 -15.76 3.68 2.17
CA ASN A 18 -16.30 3.37 3.50
C ASN A 18 -15.20 3.01 4.54
N ILE A 19 -13.94 3.27 4.25
CA ILE A 19 -12.86 3.08 5.22
C ILE A 19 -12.75 4.37 6.03
N ARG A 20 -13.07 4.29 7.32
CA ARG A 20 -12.78 5.37 8.26
C ARG A 20 -11.36 5.13 8.76
N PHE A 21 -10.39 5.92 8.27
CA PHE A 21 -9.01 5.80 8.75
C PHE A 21 -8.93 5.97 10.27
N SER A 22 -9.81 6.78 10.86
CA SER A 22 -9.92 6.92 12.32
C SER A 22 -10.15 5.58 13.05
N GLU A 23 -10.95 4.65 12.51
CA GLU A 23 -11.16 3.32 13.13
C GLU A 23 -9.87 2.51 13.18
N ILE A 24 -9.03 2.64 12.15
CA ILE A 24 -7.77 1.92 12.03
C ILE A 24 -6.72 2.59 12.94
N VAL A 25 -6.72 3.91 13.00
CA VAL A 25 -5.84 4.71 13.87
C VAL A 25 -6.12 4.39 15.34
N GLU A 26 -7.39 4.42 15.76
CA GLU A 26 -7.81 4.04 17.13
C GLU A 26 -7.31 2.64 17.49
N HIS A 27 -7.48 1.66 16.59
CA HIS A 27 -6.96 0.30 16.77
C HIS A 27 -5.44 0.23 16.90
N PHE A 28 -4.69 1.06 16.16
CA PHE A 28 -3.23 1.09 16.29
C PHE A 28 -2.74 1.82 17.53
N GLU A 29 -3.46 2.86 17.97
CA GLU A 29 -3.13 3.51 19.24
C GLU A 29 -3.31 2.55 20.43
N GLU A 30 -4.33 1.68 20.40
CA GLU A 30 -4.51 0.60 21.38
C GLU A 30 -3.36 -0.41 21.36
N ASN A 31 -2.69 -0.55 20.21
CA ASN A 31 -1.57 -1.46 19.99
C ASN A 31 -0.19 -0.79 20.00
N ASP A 32 -0.08 0.47 20.45
CA ASP A 32 1.14 1.28 20.42
C ASP A 32 2.36 0.54 21.01
N ALA A 33 2.18 -0.14 22.15
CA ALA A 33 3.26 -0.88 22.79
C ALA A 33 3.80 -2.03 21.92
N SER A 34 2.91 -2.76 21.23
CA SER A 34 3.28 -3.87 20.33
C SER A 34 4.02 -3.36 19.10
N ILE A 35 3.59 -2.22 18.57
CA ILE A 35 4.25 -1.53 17.46
C ILE A 35 5.67 -1.12 17.89
N ARG A 36 5.81 -0.40 19.00
CA ARG A 36 7.11 0.08 19.50
C ARG A 36 8.07 -1.05 19.84
N ALA A 37 7.55 -2.19 20.33
CA ALA A 37 8.36 -3.37 20.61
C ALA A 37 9.06 -3.97 19.37
N CYS A 38 8.62 -3.60 18.16
CA CYS A 38 9.27 -4.03 16.91
C CYS A 38 10.56 -3.25 16.59
N TYR A 39 10.88 -2.19 17.36
CA TYR A 39 12.03 -1.32 17.11
C TYR A 39 13.01 -1.36 18.27
N HIS A 40 14.30 -1.35 17.93
CA HIS A 40 15.36 -1.20 18.92
C HIS A 40 15.56 0.25 19.37
N ALA A 41 15.09 1.21 18.58
CA ALA A 41 15.16 2.64 18.87
C ALA A 41 13.84 3.14 19.45
N TYR A 42 13.93 4.10 20.37
CA TYR A 42 12.77 4.83 20.85
C TYR A 42 12.22 5.72 19.71
N LEU A 43 10.93 5.57 19.43
CA LEU A 43 10.20 6.38 18.48
C LEU A 43 9.65 7.61 19.20
N ASP A 44 10.22 8.79 18.96
CA ASP A 44 9.80 10.04 19.59
C ASP A 44 8.59 10.66 18.89
N PHE A 45 7.53 9.87 18.80
CA PHE A 45 6.21 10.24 18.30
C PHE A 45 5.22 9.96 19.42
N ASP A 46 4.16 10.76 19.54
CA ASP A 46 3.04 10.36 20.39
C ASP A 46 2.25 9.18 19.77
N ARG A 47 1.32 8.59 20.53
CA ARG A 47 0.55 7.42 20.09
C ARG A 47 -0.28 7.68 18.84
N GLU A 48 -0.88 8.87 18.73
CA GLU A 48 -1.78 9.23 17.64
C GLU A 48 -0.96 9.52 16.38
N GLU A 49 0.10 10.32 16.52
CA GLU A 49 1.04 10.62 15.44
C GLU A 49 1.62 9.33 14.86
N LEU A 50 2.08 8.42 15.74
CA LEU A 50 2.63 7.14 15.33
C LEU A 50 1.61 6.27 14.58
N ALA A 51 0.37 6.19 15.10
CA ALA A 51 -0.71 5.43 14.48
C ALA A 51 -1.06 5.99 13.09
N TRP A 52 -1.17 7.31 12.94
CA TRP A 52 -1.40 7.94 11.65
C TRP A 52 -0.26 7.68 10.66
N THR A 53 0.99 7.82 11.10
CA THR A 53 2.17 7.50 10.27
C THR A 53 2.08 6.08 9.73
N PHE A 54 1.82 5.09 10.58
CA PHE A 54 1.72 3.70 10.16
C PHE A 54 0.55 3.42 9.22
N VAL A 55 -0.61 4.01 9.49
CA VAL A 55 -1.79 3.85 8.64
C VAL A 55 -1.53 4.41 7.25
N ILE A 56 -0.94 5.60 7.16
CA ILE A 56 -0.64 6.27 5.89
C ILE A 56 0.43 5.50 5.11
N ASP A 57 1.53 5.13 5.76
CA ASP A 57 2.64 4.42 5.15
C ASP A 57 2.20 3.02 4.67
N ALA A 58 1.48 2.26 5.51
CA ALA A 58 0.94 0.97 5.13
C ALA A 58 -0.08 1.07 3.98
N SER A 59 -0.91 2.11 3.97
CA SER A 59 -1.87 2.36 2.89
C SER A 59 -1.17 2.63 1.57
N PHE A 60 -0.11 3.45 1.61
CA PHE A 60 0.73 3.75 0.46
C PHE A 60 1.40 2.48 -0.07
N LEU A 61 2.07 1.72 0.79
CA LEU A 61 2.76 0.49 0.40
C LEU A 61 1.80 -0.53 -0.23
N LEU A 62 0.63 -0.73 0.37
CA LEU A 62 -0.41 -1.62 -0.17
C LEU A 62 -0.95 -1.10 -1.52
N GLY A 63 -1.08 0.22 -1.69
CA GLY A 63 -1.45 0.84 -2.98
C GLY A 63 -0.41 0.58 -4.06
N CYS A 64 0.87 0.74 -3.73
CA CYS A 64 2.00 0.43 -4.62
C CYS A 64 2.04 -1.06 -4.99
N LEU A 65 1.90 -1.96 -4.00
CA LEU A 65 1.89 -3.41 -4.21
C LEU A 65 0.71 -3.86 -5.08
N ARG A 66 -0.49 -3.34 -4.86
CA ARG A 66 -1.69 -3.68 -5.67
C ARG A 66 -1.57 -3.16 -7.09
N THR A 67 -1.12 -1.92 -7.28
CA THR A 67 -0.88 -1.36 -8.61
C THR A 67 0.13 -2.21 -9.39
N PHE A 68 1.14 -2.74 -8.70
CA PHE A 68 2.09 -3.67 -9.28
C PHE A 68 1.46 -5.02 -9.66
N ILE A 69 0.64 -5.63 -8.80
CA ILE A 69 -0.07 -6.89 -9.11
C ILE A 69 -0.99 -6.71 -10.32
N ASP A 70 -1.80 -5.64 -10.35
CA ASP A 70 -2.72 -5.33 -11.46
C ASP A 70 -1.98 -5.20 -12.80
N ILE A 71 -0.77 -4.62 -12.81
CA ILE A 71 0.08 -4.51 -14.02
C ILE A 71 0.57 -5.89 -14.51
N ASN A 72 0.71 -6.88 -13.62
CA ASN A 72 1.17 -8.22 -13.97
C ASN A 72 0.05 -9.17 -14.41
N GLU A 73 -1.21 -8.85 -14.10
CA GLU A 73 -2.40 -9.65 -14.46
C GLU A 73 -3.02 -9.28 -15.82
N GLU A 74 -2.61 -8.18 -16.44
CA GLU A 74 -3.04 -7.78 -17.79
C GLU A 74 -2.12 -8.35 -18.89
N PRO A 75 -2.52 -9.46 -19.54
CA PRO A 75 -2.24 -9.64 -20.95
C PRO A 75 -3.55 -9.74 -21.72
N SER A 76 -3.60 -9.05 -22.85
CA SER A 76 -4.66 -9.09 -23.87
C SER A 76 -5.88 -8.19 -23.60
N ARG A 77 -5.86 -7.01 -24.24
CA ARG A 77 -6.93 -6.66 -25.19
C ARG A 77 -6.55 -5.49 -26.08
N ASN A 78 -6.35 -5.83 -27.35
CA ASN A 78 -6.52 -5.03 -28.55
C ASN A 78 -5.92 -3.61 -28.52
N ARG A 79 -4.76 -3.43 -29.16
CA ARG A 79 -4.50 -2.23 -29.96
C ARG A 79 -3.32 -2.41 -30.91
N SER A 80 -3.53 -1.88 -32.11
CA SER A 80 -2.80 -2.06 -33.36
C SER A 80 -1.37 -1.48 -33.38
N SER A 81 -0.48 -2.22 -34.05
CA SER A 81 0.70 -1.78 -34.81
C SER A 81 1.80 -0.97 -34.11
N SER A 82 2.71 -1.68 -33.44
CA SER A 82 4.17 -1.51 -33.55
C SER A 82 4.81 -2.88 -33.25
N SER A 83 6.06 -3.11 -33.68
CA SER A 83 6.75 -4.41 -33.58
C SER A 83 6.50 -5.09 -32.24
N LEU A 84 5.97 -6.33 -32.27
CA LEU A 84 5.66 -7.13 -31.09
C LEU A 84 6.87 -7.24 -30.15
N ALA A 85 8.08 -7.29 -30.72
CA ALA A 85 9.34 -7.30 -29.98
C ALA A 85 9.58 -5.99 -29.20
N ASP A 86 9.29 -4.82 -29.79
CA ASP A 86 9.46 -3.53 -29.12
C ASP A 86 8.42 -3.32 -28.02
N MET A 87 7.19 -3.80 -28.22
CA MET A 87 6.13 -3.74 -27.21
C MET A 87 6.41 -4.69 -26.03
N VAL A 88 6.79 -5.94 -26.32
CA VAL A 88 7.20 -6.90 -25.30
C VAL A 88 8.41 -6.36 -24.53
N ASN A 89 9.41 -5.84 -25.23
CA ASN A 89 10.62 -5.26 -24.63
C ASN A 89 10.30 -4.03 -23.77
N HIS A 90 9.41 -3.14 -24.22
CA HIS A 90 8.95 -1.98 -23.46
C HIS A 90 8.18 -2.41 -22.20
N PHE A 91 7.30 -3.41 -22.31
CA PHE A 91 6.55 -3.95 -21.18
C PHE A 91 7.46 -4.65 -20.17
N THR A 92 8.41 -5.47 -20.62
CA THR A 92 9.41 -6.10 -19.73
C THR A 92 10.32 -5.07 -19.09
N LYS A 93 10.79 -4.05 -19.81
CA LYS A 93 11.60 -2.96 -19.22
C LYS A 93 10.81 -2.19 -18.18
N LYS A 94 9.57 -1.83 -18.48
CA LYS A 94 8.67 -1.16 -17.52
C LYS A 94 8.46 -2.04 -16.28
N LYS A 95 8.22 -3.34 -16.45
CA LYS A 95 8.08 -4.30 -15.34
C LYS A 95 9.35 -4.42 -14.49
N VAL A 96 10.53 -4.49 -15.10
CA VAL A 96 11.82 -4.54 -14.39
C VAL A 96 12.08 -3.25 -13.62
N ILE A 97 11.81 -2.08 -14.24
CA ILE A 97 11.94 -0.78 -13.58
C ILE A 97 10.97 -0.66 -12.41
N HIS A 98 9.71 -1.10 -12.56
CA HIS A 98 8.75 -1.12 -11.46
C HIS A 98 9.17 -2.09 -10.34
N HIS A 99 9.76 -3.25 -10.67
CA HIS A 99 10.30 -4.17 -9.68
C HIS A 99 11.47 -3.57 -8.89
N ALA A 100 12.38 -2.87 -9.58
CA ALA A 100 13.50 -2.19 -8.92
C ALA A 100 12.99 -1.06 -8.01
N ILE A 101 12.11 -0.20 -8.52
CA ILE A 101 11.51 0.90 -7.73
C ILE A 101 10.70 0.37 -6.54
N LEU A 102 9.99 -0.75 -6.71
CA LEU A 102 9.24 -1.37 -5.62
C LEU A 102 10.17 -2.03 -4.60
N GLY A 103 11.22 -2.72 -5.04
CA GLY A 103 12.25 -3.26 -4.17
C GLY A 103 12.89 -2.13 -3.35
N ASP A 104 13.21 -1.02 -4.01
CA ASP A 104 13.74 0.18 -3.36
C ASP A 104 12.71 0.81 -2.41
N MET A 105 11.42 0.88 -2.77
CA MET A 105 10.36 1.36 -1.87
C MET A 105 10.18 0.47 -0.65
N VAL A 106 10.13 -0.85 -0.83
CA VAL A 106 10.02 -1.82 0.26
C VAL A 106 11.26 -1.76 1.16
N MET A 107 12.45 -1.54 0.58
CA MET A 107 13.68 -1.34 1.34
C MET A 107 13.71 0.02 2.07
N LEU A 108 13.17 1.08 1.47
CA LEU A 108 13.06 2.41 2.10
C LEU A 108 11.99 2.45 3.21
N GLU A 109 10.89 1.72 3.04
CA GLU A 109 9.81 1.58 4.03
C GLU A 109 9.95 0.34 4.94
N ASN A 110 11.14 -0.29 4.97
CA ASN A 110 11.48 -1.46 5.82
C ASN A 110 11.37 -1.19 7.34
N GLN A 111 10.72 -0.11 7.73
CA GLN A 111 10.36 0.28 9.08
C GLN A 111 8.87 0.09 9.36
N ILE A 112 8.10 -0.69 8.58
CA ILE A 112 6.70 -1.00 8.93
C ILE A 112 6.63 -2.45 9.42
N PRO A 113 6.12 -2.72 10.63
CA PRO A 113 5.98 -4.09 11.12
C PRO A 113 4.97 -4.84 10.23
N LEU A 114 5.28 -6.09 9.86
CA LEU A 114 4.43 -6.86 8.93
C LEU A 114 2.97 -7.00 9.40
N PHE A 115 2.73 -7.02 10.71
CA PHE A 115 1.36 -7.09 11.24
C PHE A 115 0.55 -5.82 10.97
N VAL A 116 1.19 -4.64 10.93
CA VAL A 116 0.53 -3.37 10.58
C VAL A 116 0.00 -3.43 9.14
N LEU A 117 0.81 -3.92 8.21
CA LEU A 117 0.39 -4.13 6.81
C LEU A 117 -0.77 -5.11 6.72
N ARG A 118 -0.73 -6.20 7.49
CA ARG A 118 -1.80 -7.20 7.52
C ARG A 118 -3.12 -6.62 8.03
N GLU A 119 -3.07 -5.84 9.10
CA GLU A 119 -4.26 -5.24 9.71
C GLU A 119 -4.89 -4.21 8.78
N VAL A 120 -4.11 -3.25 8.27
CA VAL A 120 -4.60 -2.27 7.29
C VAL A 120 -5.21 -2.95 6.07
N ASN A 121 -4.55 -4.00 5.54
CA ASN A 121 -5.09 -4.78 4.43
C ASN A 121 -6.40 -5.51 4.79
N THR A 122 -6.56 -5.94 6.04
CA THR A 122 -7.79 -6.59 6.52
C THR A 122 -8.96 -5.60 6.54
N TYR A 123 -8.75 -4.38 7.04
CA TYR A 123 -9.75 -3.30 6.94
C TYR A 123 -10.13 -3.01 5.49
N PHE A 124 -9.15 -3.06 4.58
CA PHE A 124 -9.39 -2.86 3.15
C PHE A 124 -10.22 -4.01 2.54
N ILE A 125 -9.92 -5.27 2.89
CA ILE A 125 -10.59 -6.46 2.34
C ILE A 125 -11.98 -6.67 2.94
N MET A 126 -12.15 -6.56 4.26
CA MET A 126 -13.45 -6.78 4.93
C MET A 126 -14.53 -5.83 4.40
N LYS A 127 -14.18 -4.58 4.10
CA LYS A 127 -15.12 -3.62 3.51
C LYS A 127 -15.47 -3.93 2.05
N ILE A 128 -14.58 -4.58 1.29
CA ILE A 128 -14.89 -5.08 -0.06
C ILE A 128 -15.87 -6.25 0.01
N LEU A 129 -15.66 -7.18 0.96
CA LEU A 129 -16.51 -8.35 1.14
C LEU A 129 -17.91 -7.97 1.65
N MET A 130 -18.03 -6.99 2.55
CA MET A 130 -19.33 -6.49 3.01
C MET A 130 -20.15 -5.78 1.91
N LYS A 131 -19.52 -5.18 0.88
CA LYS A 131 -20.24 -4.59 -0.27
C LYS A 131 -20.80 -5.64 -1.24
N ARG A 132 -20.41 -6.90 -1.09
CA ARG A 132 -20.69 -7.99 -2.05
C ARG A 132 -21.80 -8.93 -1.57
N TRP A 133 -22.39 -8.65 -0.41
CA TRP A 133 -23.54 -9.35 0.13
C TRP A 133 -24.77 -8.43 0.06
N PRO A 134 -25.86 -8.83 -0.63
CA PRO A 134 -27.12 -8.07 -0.65
C PRO A 134 -27.85 -8.12 0.68
#